data_AF-A0A2D6X067-F1
#
_entry.id   AF-A0A2D6X067-F1
#
_cell.length_a   1.000
_cell.length_b   1.000
_cell.length_c   1.000
_cell.angle_alpha   90.00
_cell.angle_beta   90.00
_cell.angle_gamma   90.00
#
_symmetry.space_group_name_H-M   'P 1'
#
loop_
_entity.id
_entity.type
_entity.pdbx_description
1 polymer ?
#
loop_
_entity_poly.entity_id
_entity_poly.type
_entity_poly.pdbx_seq_one_letter_code
_entity_poly.pdbx_strand_id
1 'polypeptide(L)'
;MSLNSEWQNFLHEGLDEKTIFTYIQGLEEIISNLKPRTMTEKRRMSLAKQHVREVKRYARRMQNEMSLLEEKLNILEESRGKE
;
A
#
# COMPACT_ATOMS: atom_id res chain seq x y z
N MET A 1 10.24 23.55 -3.92
CA MET A 1 10.68 22.18 -3.56
C MET A 1 10.03 21.24 -4.55
N SER A 2 10.75 20.23 -5.05
CA SER A 2 10.20 19.25 -5.99
C SER A 2 9.41 18.20 -5.20
N LEU A 3 8.23 17.76 -5.67
CA LEU A 3 7.48 16.69 -4.97
C LEU A 3 8.29 15.39 -4.81
N ASN A 4 9.25 15.14 -5.70
CA ASN A 4 10.19 14.03 -5.54
C ASN A 4 11.07 14.19 -4.30
N SER A 5 11.48 15.41 -3.94
CA SER A 5 12.31 15.62 -2.75
C SER A 5 11.52 15.43 -1.47
N GLU A 6 10.24 15.81 -1.43
CA GLU A 6 9.37 15.56 -0.27
C GLU A 6 9.10 14.06 -0.07
N TRP A 7 8.83 13.32 -1.15
CA TRP A 7 8.66 11.87 -1.09
C TRP A 7 9.94 11.12 -0.77
N GLN A 8 11.08 11.55 -1.31
CA GLN A 8 12.37 11.00 -0.93
C GLN A 8 12.65 11.24 0.55
N ASN A 9 12.41 12.46 1.04
CA ASN A 9 12.58 12.77 2.46
C ASN A 9 11.64 11.94 3.33
N PHE A 10 10.36 11.79 2.98
CA PHE A 10 9.42 10.91 3.68
C PHE A 10 9.86 9.44 3.70
N LEU A 11 10.42 8.94 2.60
CA LEU A 11 11.02 7.60 2.56
C LEU A 11 12.29 7.52 3.43
N HIS A 12 12.98 8.61 3.70
CA HIS A 12 14.19 8.62 4.53
C HIS A 12 13.92 9.02 6.00
N GLU A 13 12.74 9.55 6.31
CA GLU A 13 12.32 9.92 7.66
C GLU A 13 11.63 8.75 8.37
N GLY A 14 12.34 8.16 9.33
CA GLY A 14 11.81 7.69 10.62
C GLY A 14 10.74 6.60 10.68
N LEU A 15 10.29 6.00 9.57
CA LEU A 15 9.49 4.79 9.62
C LEU A 15 10.42 3.59 9.80
N ASP A 16 10.52 3.07 11.02
CA ASP A 16 11.30 1.88 11.36
C ASP A 16 10.92 0.66 10.47
N GLU A 17 9.71 0.66 9.89
CA GLU A 17 9.36 -0.30 8.85
C GLU A 17 8.40 0.30 7.80
N LYS A 18 8.83 0.30 6.54
CA LYS A 18 7.98 0.70 5.40
C LYS A 18 7.07 -0.45 5.02
N THR A 19 5.77 -0.25 5.14
CA THR A 19 4.77 -1.25 4.74
C THR A 19 4.39 -1.08 3.27
N ILE A 20 3.74 -2.11 2.70
CA ILE A 20 3.13 -2.03 1.36
C ILE A 20 2.17 -0.82 1.23
N PHE A 21 1.49 -0.44 2.31
CA PHE A 21 0.55 0.69 2.30
C PHE A 21 1.27 2.04 2.16
N THR A 22 2.47 2.18 2.73
CA THR A 22 3.30 3.36 2.59
C THR A 22 3.66 3.61 1.12
N TYR A 23 4.04 2.56 0.38
CA TYR A 23 4.33 2.67 -1.05
C TYR A 23 3.10 2.93 -1.90
N ILE A 24 1.97 2.29 -1.59
CA ILE A 24 0.69 2.52 -2.27
C ILE A 24 0.26 3.98 -2.09
N GLN A 25 0.39 4.55 -0.89
CA GLN A 25 0.11 5.95 -0.61
C GLN A 25 1.05 6.87 -1.40
N GLY A 26 2.34 6.53 -1.47
CA GLY A 26 3.32 7.12 -2.40
C GLY A 26 2.79 7.30 -3.81
N LEU A 27 2.36 6.19 -4.41
CA LEU A 27 1.85 6.17 -5.77
C LEU A 27 0.54 6.95 -5.90
N GLU A 28 -0.36 6.86 -4.91
CA GLU A 28 -1.63 7.58 -4.89
C GLU A 28 -1.42 9.10 -4.93
N GLU A 29 -0.47 9.63 -4.17
CA GLU A 29 -0.17 11.07 -4.15
C GLU A 29 0.56 11.52 -5.42
N ILE A 30 1.54 10.74 -5.90
CA ILE A 30 2.22 11.03 -7.18
C ILE A 30 1.19 11.13 -8.30
N ILE A 31 0.33 10.13 -8.45
CA ILE A 31 -0.70 10.09 -9.50
C ILE A 31 -1.74 11.21 -9.33
N SER A 32 -2.09 11.56 -8.09
CA SER A 32 -3.08 12.60 -7.83
C SER A 32 -2.57 14.01 -8.13
N ASN A 33 -1.25 14.23 -8.02
CA ASN A 33 -0.61 15.52 -8.28
C ASN A 33 -0.21 15.73 -9.75
N LEU A 34 -0.27 14.69 -10.58
CA LEU A 34 -0.04 14.81 -12.02
C LEU A 34 -1.16 15.64 -12.69
N LYS A 35 -0.75 16.62 -13.52
CA LYS A 35 -1.68 17.46 -14.29
C LYS A 35 -1.64 17.05 -15.77
N PRO A 36 -2.60 16.24 -16.25
CA PRO A 36 -2.63 15.80 -17.64
C PRO A 36 -2.95 16.98 -18.57
N ARG A 37 -2.23 17.10 -19.69
CA ARG A 37 -2.39 18.16 -20.68
C ARG A 37 -3.24 17.72 -21.86
N THR A 38 -3.36 16.41 -22.08
CA THR A 38 -4.12 15.80 -23.17
C THR A 38 -5.24 14.89 -22.67
N MET A 39 -6.22 14.62 -23.53
CA MET A 39 -7.31 13.67 -23.22
C MET A 39 -6.79 12.24 -23.02
N THR A 40 -5.75 11.84 -23.76
CA THR A 40 -5.09 10.54 -23.60
C THR A 40 -4.45 10.41 -22.22
N GLU A 41 -3.74 11.44 -21.75
CA GLU A 41 -3.14 11.45 -20.42
C GLU A 41 -4.22 11.43 -19.32
N LYS A 42 -5.34 12.16 -19.49
CA LYS A 42 -6.48 12.09 -18.55
C LYS A 42 -7.00 10.66 -18.41
N ARG A 43 -7.18 9.95 -19.52
CA ARG A 43 -7.63 8.55 -19.52
C ARG A 43 -6.62 7.63 -18.83
N ARG A 44 -5.33 7.76 -19.15
CA ARG A 44 -4.24 6.99 -18.51
C ARG A 44 -4.18 7.25 -17.00
N MET A 45 -4.32 8.50 -16.57
CA MET A 45 -4.33 8.86 -15.16
C MET A 45 -5.54 8.28 -14.43
N SER A 46 -6.72 8.28 -15.05
CA SER A 46 -7.91 7.62 -14.49
C SER A 46 -7.68 6.12 -14.30
N LEU A 47 -7.08 5.45 -15.28
CA LEU A 47 -6.74 4.03 -15.21
C LEU A 47 -5.71 3.76 -14.11
N ALA A 48 -4.66 4.59 -14.01
CA ALA A 48 -3.66 4.48 -12.94
C ALA A 48 -4.29 4.62 -11.54
N LYS A 49 -5.21 5.59 -11.35
CA LYS A 49 -5.97 5.75 -10.10
C LYS A 49 -6.81 4.53 -9.77
N GLN A 50 -7.37 3.85 -10.78
CA GLN A 50 -8.11 2.61 -10.58
C GLN A 50 -7.19 1.47 -10.16
N HIS A 51 -6.04 1.31 -10.82
CA HIS A 51 -5.06 0.28 -10.46
C HIS A 51 -4.55 0.43 -9.02
N VAL A 52 -4.20 1.64 -8.59
CA VAL A 52 -3.76 1.89 -7.21
C VAL A 52 -4.85 1.52 -6.20
N ARG A 53 -6.12 1.83 -6.50
CA ARG A 53 -7.26 1.45 -5.65
C ARG A 53 -7.40 -0.06 -5.52
N GLU A 54 -7.31 -0.81 -6.61
CA GLU A 54 -7.40 -2.28 -6.56
C GLU A 54 -6.20 -2.89 -5.84
N VAL A 55 -4.97 -2.40 -6.06
CA VAL A 55 -3.79 -2.85 -5.32
C VAL A 55 -3.95 -2.62 -3.82
N LYS A 56 -4.46 -1.44 -3.41
CA LYS A 56 -4.80 -1.14 -2.00
C LYS A 56 -5.81 -2.11 -1.42
N ARG A 57 -6.83 -2.47 -2.21
CA ARG A 57 -7.86 -3.44 -1.81
C ARG A 57 -7.26 -4.84 -1.62
N TYR A 58 -6.43 -5.31 -2.55
CA TYR A 58 -5.75 -6.60 -2.44
C TYR A 58 -4.79 -6.65 -1.24
N ALA A 59 -4.03 -5.58 -1.01
CA ALA A 59 -3.13 -5.49 0.15
C ALA A 59 -3.89 -5.60 1.49
N ARG A 60 -5.05 -4.93 1.62
CA ARG A 60 -5.92 -5.07 2.81
C ARG A 60 -6.43 -6.50 2.98
N ARG A 61 -6.86 -7.13 1.88
CA ARG A 61 -7.34 -8.50 1.92
C ARG A 61 -6.24 -9.47 2.39
N MET A 62 -5.04 -9.34 1.84
CA MET A 62 -3.88 -10.13 2.24
C MET A 62 -3.53 -9.94 3.72
N GLN A 63 -3.56 -8.71 4.22
CA GLN A 63 -3.29 -8.43 5.64
C GLN A 63 -4.32 -9.11 6.55
N ASN A 64 -5.61 -9.06 6.17
CA ASN A 64 -6.67 -9.73 6.93
C ASN A 64 -6.51 -11.26 6.89
N GLU A 65 -6.18 -11.82 5.73
CA GLU A 65 -5.94 -13.26 5.58
C GLU A 65 -4.72 -13.71 6.40
N MET A 66 -3.64 -12.91 6.42
CA MET A 66 -2.47 -13.17 7.25
C MET A 66 -2.81 -13.15 8.74
N SER A 67 -3.53 -12.13 9.21
CA SER A 67 -3.96 -12.03 10.61
C SER A 67 -4.83 -13.22 11.04
N LEU A 68 -5.73 -13.68 10.17
CA LEU A 68 -6.53 -14.88 10.43
C LEU A 68 -5.67 -16.15 10.48
N LEU A 69 -4.64 -16.25 9.64
CA LEU A 69 -3.72 -17.39 9.66
C LEU A 69 -2.86 -17.41 10.92
N GLU A 70 -2.37 -16.25 11.36
CA GLU A 70 -1.64 -16.10 12.63
C GLU A 70 -2.53 -16.49 13.82
N GLU A 71 -3.79 -16.05 13.85
CA GLU A 71 -4.75 -16.45 14.89
C GLU A 71 -4.96 -17.96 14.92
N LYS A 72 -5.18 -18.59 13.75
CA LYS A 72 -5.34 -20.05 13.65
C LYS A 72 -4.09 -20.79 14.08
N LEU A 73 -2.91 -20.28 13.74
CA LEU A 73 -1.63 -20.86 14.15
C LEU A 73 -1.49 -20.83 15.68
N ASN A 74 -1.78 -19.69 16.31
CA ASN A 74 -1.72 -19.56 17.76
C ASN A 74 -2.65 -20.57 18.46
N ILE A 75 -3.89 -20.73 17.99
CA ILE A 75 -4.83 -21.73 18.54
C ILE A 75 -4.26 -23.15 18.43
N LEU A 76 -3.64 -23.48 17.30
CA LEU A 76 -3.03 -24.80 17.09
C LEU A 76 -1.83 -25.01 18.02
N GLU A 77 -0.96 -24.02 18.18
CA GLU A 77 0.19 -24.08 19.08
C GLU A 77 -0.24 -24.23 20.54
N GLU A 78 -1.27 -23.48 20.98
CA GLU A 78 -1.86 -23.61 22.31
C GLU A 78 -2.48 -24.99 22.55
N SER A 79 -3.08 -25.61 21.52
CA SER A 79 -3.67 -26.95 21.65
C SER A 79 -2.61 -28.05 21.75
N ARG A 80 -1.45 -27.87 21.10
CA ARG A 80 -0.32 -28.81 21.13
C ARG A 80 0.53 -28.70 22.40
N GLY A 81 0.61 -27.52 23.02
CA GLY A 81 1.33 -27.32 24.29
C GLY A 81 0.58 -27.81 25.53
N LYS A 82 -0.62 -28.38 25.37
CA LYS A 82 -1.46 -28.93 26.45
C LYS A 82 -1.42 -30.47 26.56
N GLU A 83 -0.52 -31.13 25.82
CA GLU A 83 -0.11 -32.53 26.02
C GLU A 83 1.21 -32.61 26.79
#